data_AF-A0A241VE77-F1
#
_entry.id   AF-A0A241VE77-F1
#
_cell.length_a   1.000
_cell.length_b   1.000
_cell.length_c   1.000
_cell.angle_alpha   90.00
_cell.angle_beta   90.00
_cell.angle_gamma   90.00
#
_symmetry.space_group_name_H-M   'P 1'
#
loop_
_entity.id
_entity.type
_entity.pdbx_description
1 polymer ?
#
loop_
_entity_poly.entity_id
_entity_poly.type
_entity_poly.pdbx_seq_one_letter_code
_entity_poly.pdbx_strand_id
1 'polypeptide(L)'
;MNKVGQPKKNILNALQTIFWYRYVEMRVVASLHEEELEQFYKAKDCNIWLKELDEQIRLREAFHSSKLSEEEINSYHTNPNKVGHHFNQAESRIWYKYAKGETKPNAVKLARIDKIIDNASIYFKHPIWNFLKTRPNTKADLDIFLQKLEQSSIQAINNGKIIDPRRFYIDQCFDKDEFLKYGNILDFYSYILYSYYVARFALDSQEIDNCIVFFICNLEPIISFFCLESIFFLKICQIHMKPMKYSDLEEFEIFKHFEVLGLLPTIREQLKNENNNYDFLSNLTDQFILD
;
A
#
# COMPACT_ATOMS: atom_id res chain seq x y z
N MET A 1 5.32 37.31 -7.74
CA MET A 1 6.01 36.09 -7.27
C MET A 1 4.96 35.04 -6.97
N ASN A 2 4.83 34.03 -7.85
CA ASN A 2 3.80 33.00 -7.75
C ASN A 2 4.13 32.04 -6.60
N LYS A 3 3.18 31.92 -5.66
CA LYS A 3 3.25 30.98 -4.54
C LYS A 3 3.36 29.55 -5.08
N VAL A 4 4.46 28.88 -4.74
CA VAL A 4 4.70 27.46 -4.99
C VAL A 4 3.55 26.65 -4.37
N GLY A 5 2.95 25.78 -5.19
CA GLY A 5 1.59 25.30 -5.04
C GLY A 5 1.35 24.42 -3.82
N GLN A 6 0.29 24.74 -3.08
CA GLN A 6 -0.39 23.74 -2.25
C GLN A 6 -1.06 22.72 -3.18
N PRO A 7 -0.85 21.40 -3.02
CA PRO A 7 -1.62 20.41 -3.75
C PRO A 7 -3.11 20.59 -3.44
N LYS A 8 -3.98 20.47 -4.45
CA LYS A 8 -5.41 20.27 -4.22
C LYS A 8 -5.58 19.02 -3.33
N LYS A 9 -6.28 19.17 -2.20
CA LYS A 9 -6.61 18.13 -1.23
C LYS A 9 -7.35 16.98 -1.92
N ASN A 10 -6.64 15.93 -2.31
CA ASN A 10 -7.20 14.74 -2.96
C ASN A 10 -6.62 13.52 -2.25
N ILE A 11 -7.47 12.58 -1.84
CA ILE A 11 -7.07 11.39 -1.11
C ILE A 11 -6.01 10.56 -1.86
N LEU A 12 -6.10 10.43 -3.18
CA LEU A 12 -5.13 9.69 -3.99
C LEU A 12 -3.73 10.33 -3.92
N ASN A 13 -3.68 11.66 -3.87
CA ASN A 13 -2.42 12.40 -3.74
C ASN A 13 -1.77 12.17 -2.37
N ALA A 14 -2.58 12.11 -1.32
CA ALA A 14 -2.13 11.83 0.04
C ALA A 14 -1.62 10.38 0.13
N LEU A 15 -2.43 9.40 -0.30
CA LEU A 15 -2.07 7.98 -0.26
C LEU A 15 -0.85 7.66 -1.11
N GLN A 16 -0.73 8.20 -2.32
CA GLN A 16 0.46 8.08 -3.16
C GLN A 16 1.74 8.52 -2.43
N THR A 17 1.64 9.60 -1.65
CA THR A 17 2.77 10.11 -0.86
C THR A 17 3.05 9.22 0.34
N ILE A 18 2.01 8.82 1.07
CA ILE A 18 2.11 7.95 2.24
C ILE A 18 2.74 6.62 1.84
N PHE A 19 2.25 5.96 0.79
CA PHE A 19 2.76 4.67 0.32
C PHE A 19 4.23 4.76 -0.08
N TRP A 20 4.60 5.81 -0.83
CA TRP A 20 6.00 6.07 -1.13
C TRP A 20 6.82 6.27 0.16
N TYR A 21 6.37 7.10 1.09
CA TYR A 21 7.05 7.34 2.35
C TYR A 21 7.23 6.04 3.16
N ARG A 22 6.17 5.24 3.30
CA ARG A 22 6.15 3.97 4.02
C ARG A 22 7.10 2.95 3.42
N TYR A 23 7.13 2.83 2.09
CA TYR A 23 8.12 1.99 1.42
C TYR A 23 9.55 2.42 1.77
N VAL A 24 9.82 3.71 1.70
CA VAL A 24 11.16 4.24 1.96
C VAL A 24 11.53 4.07 3.44
N GLU A 25 10.62 4.34 4.37
CA GLU A 25 10.78 4.10 5.82
C GLU A 25 11.07 2.62 6.12
N MET A 26 10.28 1.70 5.57
CA MET A 26 10.48 0.25 5.71
C MET A 26 11.87 -0.18 5.22
N ARG A 27 12.31 0.33 4.06
CA ARG A 27 13.64 -0.01 3.51
C ARG A 27 14.78 0.58 4.35
N VAL A 28 14.58 1.74 4.98
CA VAL A 28 15.52 2.31 5.94
C VAL A 28 15.62 1.41 7.16
N VAL A 29 14.49 1.13 7.82
CA VAL A 29 14.45 0.30 9.04
C VAL A 29 15.06 -1.08 8.77
N ALA A 30 14.70 -1.73 7.66
CA ALA A 30 15.28 -3.01 7.27
C ALA A 30 16.80 -2.96 7.10
N SER A 31 17.34 -1.87 6.55
CA SER A 31 18.80 -1.68 6.43
C SER A 31 19.52 -1.41 7.75
N LEU A 32 18.79 -1.04 8.81
CA LEU A 32 19.33 -0.78 10.14
C LEU A 32 19.28 -2.01 11.05
N HIS A 33 18.27 -2.87 10.86
CA HIS A 33 17.97 -4.01 11.72
C HIS A 33 18.09 -5.35 10.97
N GLU A 34 18.97 -5.42 9.97
CA GLU A 34 19.10 -6.57 9.05
C GLU A 34 19.31 -7.89 9.82
N GLU A 35 20.15 -7.90 10.86
CA GLU A 35 20.39 -9.08 11.70
C GLU A 35 19.20 -9.46 12.61
N GLU A 36 18.45 -8.47 13.12
CA GLU A 36 17.30 -8.69 13.99
C GLU A 36 16.08 -9.20 13.20
N LEU A 37 15.86 -8.65 12.00
CA LEU A 37 14.82 -9.10 11.07
C LEU A 37 15.10 -10.53 10.58
N GLU A 38 16.34 -10.86 10.25
CA GLU A 38 16.71 -12.24 9.88
C GLU A 38 16.41 -13.24 11.01
N GLN A 39 16.63 -12.85 12.27
CA GLN A 39 16.34 -13.70 13.42
C GLN A 39 14.84 -13.84 13.66
N PHE A 40 14.07 -12.75 13.49
CA PHE A 40 12.61 -12.77 13.58
C PHE A 40 11.97 -13.69 12.54
N TYR A 41 12.37 -13.58 11.26
CA TYR A 41 11.84 -14.44 10.19
C TYR A 41 12.18 -15.93 10.35
N LYS A 42 13.27 -16.26 11.06
CA LYS A 42 13.66 -17.65 11.35
C LYS A 42 12.79 -18.31 12.43
N ALA A 43 12.05 -17.53 13.25
CA ALA A 43 11.35 -18.04 14.43
C ALA A 43 9.92 -18.59 14.18
N LYS A 44 9.46 -18.68 12.92
CA LYS A 44 8.15 -19.20 12.45
C LYS A 44 7.20 -19.73 13.54
N ASP A 45 6.19 -18.93 13.91
CA ASP A 45 4.99 -19.46 14.56
C ASP A 45 3.72 -18.68 14.19
N CYS A 46 2.66 -19.41 13.85
CA CYS A 46 1.46 -18.95 13.17
C CYS A 46 0.53 -18.08 14.06
N ASN A 47 0.86 -16.80 14.19
CA ASN A 47 -0.12 -15.69 14.25
C ASN A 47 0.65 -14.38 13.94
N ILE A 48 1.16 -14.37 12.71
CA ILE A 48 2.33 -13.59 12.33
C ILE A 48 1.97 -12.11 12.10
N TRP A 49 0.78 -11.76 11.61
CA TRP A 49 0.49 -10.38 11.19
C TRP A 49 0.43 -9.39 12.36
N LEU A 50 -0.27 -9.69 13.46
CA LEU A 50 -0.31 -8.76 14.60
C LEU A 50 1.08 -8.63 15.23
N LYS A 51 1.85 -9.71 15.28
CA LYS A 51 3.23 -9.67 15.80
C LYS A 51 4.20 -9.00 14.83
N GLU A 52 4.05 -9.14 13.52
CA GLU A 52 4.84 -8.44 12.49
C GLU A 52 4.47 -6.97 12.42
N LEU A 53 3.18 -6.64 12.55
CA LEU A 53 2.70 -5.28 12.66
C LEU A 53 3.19 -4.66 13.97
N ASP A 54 3.03 -5.34 15.11
CA ASP A 54 3.52 -4.88 16.41
C ASP A 54 5.05 -4.78 16.42
N GLU A 55 5.77 -5.69 15.76
CA GLU A 55 7.23 -5.66 15.65
C GLU A 55 7.69 -4.55 14.72
N GLN A 56 7.03 -4.35 13.57
CA GLN A 56 7.32 -3.22 12.69
C GLN A 56 6.95 -1.89 13.36
N ILE A 57 5.84 -1.82 14.09
CA ILE A 57 5.45 -0.68 14.92
C ILE A 57 6.52 -0.47 16.00
N ARG A 58 6.98 -1.51 16.69
CA ARG A 58 8.01 -1.45 17.74
C ARG A 58 9.36 -0.99 17.19
N LEU A 59 9.83 -1.56 16.08
CA LEU A 59 11.07 -1.17 15.41
C LEU A 59 10.96 0.26 14.87
N ARG A 60 9.77 0.67 14.39
CA ARG A 60 9.48 2.04 13.98
C ARG A 60 9.43 3.01 15.16
N GLU A 61 8.80 2.64 16.26
CA GLU A 61 8.77 3.43 17.50
C GLU A 61 10.18 3.55 18.07
N ALA A 62 10.96 2.47 18.06
CA ALA A 62 12.39 2.50 18.39
C ALA A 62 13.13 3.47 17.47
N PHE A 63 12.95 3.39 16.14
CA PHE A 63 13.56 4.33 15.19
C PHE A 63 13.17 5.80 15.44
N HIS A 64 11.88 6.08 15.71
CA HIS A 64 11.38 7.45 15.97
C HIS A 64 11.72 7.97 17.38
N SER A 65 11.92 7.08 18.36
CA SER A 65 12.25 7.42 19.75
C SER A 65 13.74 7.35 20.06
N SER A 66 14.53 6.63 19.25
CA SER A 66 15.96 6.47 19.42
C SER A 66 16.65 7.79 19.07
N LYS A 67 17.13 8.50 20.10
CA LYS A 67 18.42 9.16 19.97
C LYS A 67 19.43 8.04 19.72
N LEU A 68 19.84 7.90 18.46
CA LEU A 68 20.89 6.97 18.08
C LEU A 68 22.08 7.11 19.02
N SER A 69 22.66 5.99 19.42
CA SER A 69 23.88 5.97 20.22
C SER A 69 25.04 6.63 19.46
N GLU A 70 26.07 7.11 20.18
CA GLU A 70 27.25 7.70 19.56
C GLU A 70 27.98 6.73 18.60
N GLU A 71 27.93 5.42 18.86
CA GLU A 71 28.48 4.40 17.96
C GLU A 71 27.66 4.24 16.68
N GLU A 72 26.32 4.26 16.77
CA GLU A 72 25.44 4.27 15.61
C GLU A 72 25.66 5.56 14.81
N ILE A 73 25.67 6.73 15.47
CA ILE A 73 25.99 8.04 14.88
C ILE A 73 27.36 8.04 14.16
N ASN A 74 28.38 7.40 14.74
CA ASN A 74 29.70 7.29 14.11
C ASN A 74 29.75 6.30 12.94
N SER A 75 28.99 5.19 13.00
CA SER A 75 28.74 4.28 11.88
C SER A 75 27.95 4.95 10.75
N TYR A 76 27.08 5.91 11.07
CA TYR A 76 26.44 6.79 10.09
C TYR A 76 27.48 7.74 9.48
N HIS A 77 28.23 8.53 10.27
CA HIS A 77 29.13 9.58 9.76
C HIS A 77 30.24 9.07 8.82
N THR A 78 30.63 7.80 8.94
CA THR A 78 31.67 7.17 8.13
C THR A 78 31.16 6.63 6.78
N ASN A 79 29.85 6.55 6.54
CA ASN A 79 29.29 6.05 5.29
C ASN A 79 28.15 6.94 4.74
N PRO A 80 28.47 7.97 3.92
CA PRO A 80 27.49 8.92 3.38
C PRO A 80 26.44 8.30 2.43
N ASN A 81 26.56 7.01 2.13
CA ASN A 81 25.64 6.25 1.28
C ASN A 81 24.58 5.46 2.07
N LYS A 82 24.58 5.49 3.42
CA LYS A 82 23.55 4.80 4.20
C LYS A 82 22.22 5.57 4.17
N VAL A 83 21.15 4.91 3.74
CA VAL A 83 19.79 5.45 3.55
C VAL A 83 19.30 6.21 4.79
N GLY A 84 19.66 5.72 5.99
CA GLY A 84 19.34 6.34 7.28
C GLY A 84 19.86 7.77 7.43
N HIS A 85 20.98 8.18 6.84
CA HIS A 85 21.47 9.58 6.90
C HIS A 85 20.51 10.60 6.26
N HIS A 86 19.70 10.16 5.30
CA HIS A 86 18.69 11.01 4.67
C HIS A 86 17.40 11.15 5.49
N PHE A 87 17.13 10.18 6.37
CA PHE A 87 16.03 10.20 7.34
C PHE A 87 16.44 10.84 8.67
N ASN A 88 17.67 10.59 9.13
CA ASN A 88 18.33 11.16 10.33
C ASN A 88 18.62 12.65 10.27
N GLN A 89 18.22 13.32 9.18
CA GLN A 89 17.71 14.68 9.36
C GLN A 89 16.37 14.61 10.11
N ALA A 90 16.38 14.00 11.30
CA ALA A 90 15.25 13.58 12.13
C ALA A 90 14.38 14.75 12.62
N GLU A 91 14.72 15.98 12.21
CA GLU A 91 13.95 17.20 12.45
C GLU A 91 13.46 17.88 11.16
N SER A 92 13.71 17.30 9.99
CA SER A 92 13.22 17.87 8.75
C SER A 92 11.71 17.67 8.69
N ARG A 93 10.97 18.73 9.08
CA ARG A 93 9.51 18.87 9.01
C ARG A 93 8.89 18.32 7.73
N ILE A 94 9.68 18.18 6.65
CA ILE A 94 9.24 17.62 5.37
C ILE A 94 8.93 16.12 5.44
N TRP A 95 9.69 15.30 6.17
CA TRP A 95 9.45 13.85 6.26
C TRP A 95 8.19 13.54 7.04
N TYR A 96 7.95 14.27 8.13
CA TYR A 96 6.67 14.25 8.84
C TYR A 96 5.50 14.63 7.93
N LYS A 97 5.66 15.66 7.09
CA LYS A 97 4.64 16.02 6.09
C LYS A 97 4.43 14.95 5.02
N TYR A 98 5.46 14.20 4.64
CA TYR A 98 5.33 13.05 3.72
C TYR A 98 4.57 11.90 4.38
N ALA A 99 4.91 11.55 5.63
CA ALA A 99 4.20 10.54 6.42
C ALA A 99 2.70 10.85 6.57
N LYS A 100 2.34 12.14 6.53
CA LYS A 100 0.95 12.60 6.55
C LYS A 100 0.29 12.80 5.20
N GLY A 101 1.02 12.65 4.10
CA GLY A 101 0.52 12.99 2.77
C GLY A 101 0.17 14.47 2.60
N GLU A 102 0.65 15.35 3.49
CA GLU A 102 0.40 16.80 3.46
C GLU A 102 1.20 17.50 2.34
N THR A 103 2.27 16.87 1.87
CA THR A 103 3.16 17.43 0.85
C THR A 103 3.66 16.34 -0.06
N LYS A 104 3.98 16.68 -1.33
CA LYS A 104 4.46 15.70 -2.31
C LYS A 104 5.97 15.81 -2.52
N PRO A 105 6.70 14.69 -2.66
CA PRO A 105 8.07 14.72 -3.12
C PRO A 105 8.11 15.25 -4.57
N ASN A 106 9.08 16.13 -4.86
CA ASN A 106 9.30 16.60 -6.22
C ASN A 106 10.13 15.57 -7.02
N ALA A 107 10.19 15.74 -8.35
CA ALA A 107 10.92 14.81 -9.23
C ALA A 107 12.39 14.64 -8.86
N VAL A 108 13.05 15.72 -8.40
CA VAL A 108 14.46 15.69 -7.96
C VAL A 108 14.62 14.82 -6.72
N LYS A 109 13.71 14.94 -5.74
CA LYS A 109 13.72 14.14 -4.51
C LYS A 109 13.48 12.66 -4.82
N LEU A 110 12.50 12.35 -5.68
CA LEU A 110 12.24 10.97 -6.11
C LEU A 110 13.49 10.35 -6.77
N ALA A 111 14.07 11.05 -7.76
CA ALA A 111 15.27 10.56 -8.45
C ALA A 111 16.49 10.43 -7.54
N ARG A 112 16.59 11.26 -6.48
CA ARG A 112 17.64 11.12 -5.48
C ARG A 112 17.44 9.86 -4.62
N ILE A 113 16.22 9.58 -4.20
CA ILE A 113 15.92 8.40 -3.38
C ILE A 113 16.06 7.11 -4.21
N ASP A 114 15.68 7.11 -5.48
CA ASP A 114 15.86 5.95 -6.38
C ASP A 114 17.33 5.50 -6.52
N LYS A 115 18.30 6.39 -6.28
CA LYS A 115 19.74 6.05 -6.30
C LYS A 115 20.21 5.28 -5.06
N ILE A 116 19.35 5.17 -4.05
CA ILE A 116 19.69 4.70 -2.70
C ILE A 116 18.77 3.57 -2.28
N ILE A 117 17.49 3.67 -2.62
CA ILE A 117 16.49 2.61 -2.47
C ILE A 117 15.96 2.31 -3.86
N ASP A 118 16.32 1.12 -4.35
CA ASP A 118 15.90 0.66 -5.66
C ASP A 118 14.38 0.70 -5.79
N ASN A 119 13.93 1.21 -6.93
CA ASN A 119 12.52 1.28 -7.32
C ASN A 119 11.61 2.04 -6.35
N ALA A 120 12.12 2.84 -5.40
CA ALA A 120 11.28 3.57 -4.45
C ALA A 120 10.19 4.43 -5.13
N SER A 121 10.53 5.10 -6.24
CA SER A 121 9.58 5.94 -6.96
C SER A 121 8.47 5.17 -7.68
N ILE A 122 8.53 3.83 -7.75
CA ILE A 122 7.46 3.03 -8.37
C ILE A 122 6.15 3.20 -7.61
N TYR A 123 6.19 3.20 -6.27
CA TYR A 123 5.01 3.39 -5.42
C TYR A 123 4.44 4.79 -5.57
N PHE A 124 5.26 5.76 -5.94
CA PHE A 124 4.78 7.08 -6.29
C PHE A 124 4.21 7.11 -7.72
N LYS A 125 4.87 6.51 -8.71
CA LYS A 125 4.50 6.62 -10.14
C LYS A 125 3.53 5.54 -10.62
N HIS A 126 3.09 4.65 -9.72
CA HIS A 126 2.34 3.46 -10.05
C HIS A 126 1.08 3.78 -10.89
N PRO A 127 0.79 3.01 -11.96
CA PRO A 127 -0.37 3.26 -12.82
C PRO A 127 -1.71 3.19 -12.07
N ILE A 128 -1.78 2.45 -10.96
CA ILE A 128 -2.99 2.33 -10.13
C ILE A 128 -3.52 3.69 -9.68
N TRP A 129 -2.65 4.67 -9.39
CA TRP A 129 -3.10 5.99 -8.94
C TRP A 129 -3.89 6.74 -10.00
N ASN A 130 -3.64 6.48 -11.28
CA ASN A 130 -4.43 7.04 -12.36
C ASN A 130 -5.68 6.21 -12.63
N PHE A 131 -5.55 4.89 -12.54
CA PHE A 131 -6.68 3.97 -12.64
C PHE A 131 -7.77 4.30 -11.60
N LEU A 132 -7.38 4.59 -10.37
CA LEU A 132 -8.31 4.90 -9.28
C LEU A 132 -9.02 6.25 -9.43
N LYS A 133 -8.64 7.12 -10.37
CA LYS A 133 -9.29 8.43 -10.56
C LYS A 133 -10.61 8.34 -11.32
N THR A 134 -10.71 7.37 -12.21
CA THR A 134 -11.76 7.31 -13.23
C THR A 134 -12.15 5.87 -13.48
N ARG A 135 -13.40 5.61 -13.84
CA ARG A 135 -13.77 4.26 -14.28
C ARG A 135 -13.22 3.98 -15.69
N PRO A 136 -12.59 2.82 -15.94
CA PRO A 136 -12.28 2.40 -17.29
C PRO A 136 -13.58 2.28 -18.08
N ASN A 137 -13.59 2.80 -19.31
CA ASN A 137 -14.78 2.83 -20.16
C ASN A 137 -14.78 1.70 -21.18
N THR A 138 -13.61 1.18 -21.51
CA THR A 138 -13.42 0.17 -22.56
C THR A 138 -12.44 -0.91 -22.14
N LYS A 139 -12.50 -2.07 -22.83
CA LYS A 139 -11.49 -3.13 -22.68
C LYS A 139 -10.09 -2.64 -23.07
N ALA A 140 -9.99 -1.76 -24.07
CA ALA A 140 -8.71 -1.16 -24.47
C ALA A 140 -8.07 -0.35 -23.34
N ASP A 141 -8.86 0.35 -22.52
CA ASP A 141 -8.34 1.06 -21.34
C ASP A 141 -7.71 0.09 -20.32
N LEU A 142 -8.31 -1.10 -20.16
CA LEU A 142 -7.78 -2.15 -19.29
C LEU A 142 -6.49 -2.75 -19.85
N ASP A 143 -6.43 -3.02 -21.15
CA ASP A 143 -5.24 -3.56 -21.78
C ASP A 143 -4.05 -2.58 -21.65
N ILE A 144 -4.31 -1.28 -21.86
CA ILE A 144 -3.33 -0.21 -21.64
C ILE A 144 -2.90 -0.14 -20.18
N PHE A 145 -3.82 -0.36 -19.23
CA PHE A 145 -3.50 -0.38 -17.81
C PHE A 145 -2.61 -1.57 -17.45
N LEU A 146 -2.96 -2.77 -17.91
CA LEU A 146 -2.18 -4.00 -17.66
C LEU A 146 -0.76 -3.90 -18.23
N GLN A 147 -0.59 -3.30 -19.41
CA GLN A 147 0.72 -3.10 -20.04
C GLN A 147 1.64 -2.13 -19.29
N LYS A 148 1.12 -1.35 -18.33
CA LYS A 148 1.90 -0.41 -17.52
C LYS A 148 2.40 -0.99 -16.19
N LEU A 149 2.00 -2.22 -15.84
CA LEU A 149 2.51 -2.93 -14.67
C LEU A 149 3.97 -3.34 -14.88
N GLU A 150 4.64 -3.85 -13.84
CA GLU A 150 6.00 -4.35 -14.02
C GLU A 150 6.05 -5.55 -14.99
N GLN A 151 7.17 -5.67 -15.71
CA GLN A 151 7.37 -6.73 -16.68
C GLN A 151 7.31 -8.12 -16.05
N SER A 152 7.82 -8.28 -14.82
CA SER A 152 7.73 -9.52 -14.04
C SER A 152 6.27 -9.91 -13.78
N SER A 153 5.44 -8.97 -13.35
CA SER A 153 3.99 -9.15 -13.14
C SER A 153 3.29 -9.53 -14.44
N ILE A 154 3.54 -8.79 -15.53
CA ILE A 154 2.93 -9.06 -16.85
C ILE A 154 3.29 -10.47 -17.32
N GLN A 155 4.55 -10.88 -17.19
CA GLN A 155 4.99 -12.22 -17.56
C GLN A 155 4.35 -13.30 -16.68
N ALA A 156 4.24 -13.09 -15.37
CA ALA A 156 3.61 -14.05 -14.46
C ALA A 156 2.11 -14.23 -14.78
N ILE A 157 1.42 -13.14 -15.08
CA ILE A 157 0.01 -13.13 -15.51
C ILE A 157 -0.15 -13.89 -16.83
N ASN A 158 0.61 -13.52 -17.87
CA ASN A 158 0.48 -14.11 -19.21
C ASN A 158 0.83 -15.61 -19.23
N ASN A 159 1.71 -16.05 -18.35
CA ASN A 159 2.09 -17.46 -18.22
C ASN A 159 1.14 -18.26 -17.32
N GLY A 160 0.10 -17.64 -16.75
CA GLY A 160 -0.84 -18.31 -15.83
C GLY A 160 -0.19 -18.80 -14.53
N LYS A 161 0.88 -18.13 -14.08
CA LYS A 161 1.58 -18.47 -12.83
C LYS A 161 0.93 -17.87 -11.59
N ILE A 162 0.10 -16.85 -11.81
CA ILE A 162 -0.65 -16.10 -10.81
C ILE A 162 -2.08 -16.65 -10.76
N ILE A 163 -2.70 -16.57 -9.58
CA ILE A 163 -4.12 -16.92 -9.39
C ILE A 163 -4.99 -15.92 -10.14
N ASP A 164 -5.93 -16.41 -10.95
CA ASP A 164 -6.92 -15.58 -11.63
C ASP A 164 -8.05 -15.20 -10.65
N PRO A 165 -8.19 -13.92 -10.24
CA PRO A 165 -9.18 -13.49 -9.25
C PRO A 165 -10.63 -13.74 -9.67
N ARG A 166 -10.88 -13.93 -10.98
CA ARG A 166 -12.23 -14.23 -11.51
C ARG A 166 -12.67 -15.65 -11.23
N ARG A 167 -11.75 -16.53 -10.84
CA ARG A 167 -12.04 -17.93 -10.57
C ARG A 167 -12.21 -18.14 -9.07
N PHE A 168 -13.23 -18.89 -8.69
CA PHE A 168 -13.49 -19.21 -7.30
C PHE A 168 -12.56 -20.33 -6.82
N TYR A 169 -11.66 -19.99 -5.89
CA TYR A 169 -10.81 -20.97 -5.22
C TYR A 169 -10.60 -20.56 -3.75
N ILE A 170 -11.54 -20.89 -2.85
CA ILE A 170 -11.43 -20.58 -1.41
C ILE A 170 -10.04 -20.95 -0.87
N ASP A 171 -9.51 -22.12 -1.24
CA ASP A 171 -8.22 -22.61 -0.76
C ASP A 171 -7.01 -21.90 -1.38
N GLN A 172 -7.17 -21.23 -2.53
CA GLN A 172 -6.08 -20.49 -3.20
C GLN A 172 -6.10 -18.99 -2.87
N CYS A 173 -7.25 -18.44 -2.43
CA CYS A 173 -7.34 -17.05 -1.97
C CYS A 173 -6.43 -16.71 -0.78
N PHE A 174 -5.89 -17.72 -0.09
CA PHE A 174 -5.01 -17.58 1.08
C PHE A 174 -3.55 -17.98 0.81
N ASP A 175 -3.15 -18.15 -0.46
CA ASP A 175 -1.76 -18.43 -0.80
C ASP A 175 -0.88 -17.23 -0.43
N LYS A 176 -0.24 -17.29 0.74
CA LYS A 176 0.66 -16.25 1.24
C LYS A 176 1.83 -16.00 0.31
N ASP A 177 2.18 -16.93 -0.57
CA ASP A 177 3.25 -16.74 -1.54
C ASP A 177 2.75 -16.14 -2.86
N GLU A 178 1.44 -15.90 -3.02
CA GLU A 178 0.86 -15.32 -4.24
C GLU A 178 1.42 -13.94 -4.53
N PHE A 179 1.60 -13.08 -3.52
CA PHE A 179 2.14 -11.74 -3.73
C PHE A 179 3.58 -11.75 -4.24
N LEU A 180 4.38 -12.78 -3.90
CA LEU A 180 5.78 -12.90 -4.32
C LEU A 180 5.92 -13.13 -5.83
N LYS A 181 4.83 -13.46 -6.51
CA LYS A 181 4.78 -13.67 -7.96
C LYS A 181 4.64 -12.35 -8.74
N TYR A 182 4.39 -11.23 -8.05
CA TYR A 182 4.26 -9.89 -8.62
C TYR A 182 5.53 -9.08 -8.39
N GLY A 183 5.80 -8.11 -9.28
CA GLY A 183 6.92 -7.18 -9.13
C GLY A 183 6.81 -6.31 -7.89
N ASN A 184 5.58 -5.92 -7.52
CA ASN A 184 5.31 -5.18 -6.30
C ASN A 184 3.85 -5.39 -5.83
N ILE A 185 3.56 -4.99 -4.59
CA ILE A 185 2.23 -5.15 -4.01
C ILE A 185 1.14 -4.31 -4.70
N LEU A 186 1.46 -3.15 -5.30
CA LEU A 186 0.46 -2.38 -6.04
C LEU A 186 0.08 -3.04 -7.37
N ASP A 187 0.99 -3.79 -8.00
CA ASP A 187 0.67 -4.64 -9.17
C ASP A 187 -0.33 -5.75 -8.79
N PHE A 188 -0.20 -6.34 -7.60
CA PHE A 188 -1.15 -7.34 -7.09
C PHE A 188 -2.58 -6.77 -7.02
N TYR A 189 -2.79 -5.65 -6.32
CA TYR A 189 -4.11 -5.02 -6.26
C TYR A 189 -4.56 -4.46 -7.61
N SER A 190 -3.63 -4.04 -8.48
CA SER A 190 -3.95 -3.62 -9.84
C SER A 190 -4.53 -4.77 -10.66
N TYR A 191 -3.98 -5.98 -10.51
CA TYR A 191 -4.48 -7.15 -11.22
C TYR A 191 -5.86 -7.59 -10.72
N ILE A 192 -6.14 -7.47 -9.42
CA ILE A 192 -7.49 -7.69 -8.87
C ILE A 192 -8.49 -6.71 -9.51
N LEU A 193 -8.17 -5.41 -9.53
CA LEU A 193 -9.03 -4.39 -10.14
C LEU A 193 -9.21 -4.62 -11.65
N TYR A 194 -8.13 -4.93 -12.36
CA TYR A 194 -8.17 -5.29 -13.78
C TYR A 194 -9.13 -6.46 -14.01
N SER A 195 -8.97 -7.54 -13.25
CA SER A 195 -9.78 -8.76 -13.36
C SER A 195 -11.25 -8.50 -13.06
N TYR A 196 -11.54 -7.69 -12.04
CA TYR A 196 -12.90 -7.22 -11.75
C TYR A 196 -13.52 -6.48 -12.94
N TYR A 197 -12.79 -5.55 -13.57
CA TYR A 197 -13.34 -4.82 -14.72
C TYR A 197 -13.47 -5.67 -15.98
N VAL A 198 -12.59 -6.66 -16.19
CA VAL A 198 -12.77 -7.68 -17.24
C VAL A 198 -14.12 -8.39 -17.05
N ALA A 199 -14.40 -8.87 -15.84
CA ALA A 199 -15.67 -9.51 -15.49
C ALA A 199 -16.87 -8.54 -15.65
N ARG A 200 -16.71 -7.27 -15.24
CA ARG A 200 -17.73 -6.23 -15.43
C ARG A 200 -18.08 -5.99 -16.89
N PHE A 201 -17.08 -5.92 -17.78
CA PHE A 201 -17.34 -5.76 -19.22
C PHE A 201 -17.92 -7.01 -19.87
N ALA A 202 -17.67 -8.19 -19.29
CA ALA A 202 -18.33 -9.43 -19.70
C ALA A 202 -19.75 -9.56 -19.15
N LEU A 203 -20.13 -8.73 -18.17
CA LEU A 203 -21.37 -8.83 -17.40
C LEU A 203 -21.52 -10.17 -16.66
N ASP A 204 -20.41 -10.78 -16.27
CA ASP A 204 -20.40 -12.04 -15.52
C ASP A 204 -20.47 -11.75 -14.01
N SER A 205 -21.64 -11.98 -13.42
CA SER A 205 -21.88 -11.73 -11.99
C SER A 205 -21.04 -12.63 -11.09
N GLN A 206 -20.80 -13.88 -11.49
CA GLN A 206 -20.04 -14.82 -10.69
C GLN A 206 -18.55 -14.43 -10.68
N GLU A 207 -17.99 -14.07 -11.84
CA GLU A 207 -16.60 -13.60 -11.91
C GLU A 207 -16.39 -12.27 -11.15
N ILE A 208 -17.40 -11.39 -11.12
CA ILE A 208 -17.37 -10.17 -10.31
C ILE A 208 -17.31 -10.52 -8.82
N ASP A 209 -18.20 -11.40 -8.36
CA ASP A 209 -18.26 -11.78 -6.96
C ASP A 209 -16.99 -12.53 -6.53
N ASN A 210 -16.43 -13.38 -7.40
CA ASN A 210 -15.14 -14.03 -7.16
C ASN A 210 -14.01 -13.00 -6.97
N CYS A 211 -13.94 -11.97 -7.82
CA CYS A 211 -12.93 -10.91 -7.66
C CYS A 211 -13.09 -10.17 -6.32
N ILE A 212 -14.33 -9.90 -5.89
CA ILE A 212 -14.62 -9.23 -4.61
C ILE A 212 -14.21 -10.12 -3.44
N VAL A 213 -14.57 -11.40 -3.47
CA VAL A 213 -14.14 -12.38 -2.44
C VAL A 213 -12.62 -12.47 -2.38
N PHE A 214 -11.95 -12.57 -3.53
CA PHE A 214 -10.49 -12.61 -3.60
C PHE A 214 -9.86 -11.36 -2.98
N PHE A 215 -10.42 -10.17 -3.26
CA PHE A 215 -9.98 -8.92 -2.64
C PHE A 215 -10.17 -8.92 -1.11
N ILE A 216 -11.30 -9.42 -0.61
CA ILE A 216 -11.59 -9.51 0.83
C ILE A 216 -10.63 -10.47 1.54
N CYS A 217 -10.36 -11.63 0.94
CA CYS A 217 -9.41 -12.59 1.48
C CYS A 217 -7.97 -12.03 1.53
N ASN A 218 -7.68 -10.98 0.75
CA ASN A 218 -6.35 -10.39 0.60
C ASN A 218 -6.29 -8.92 1.03
N LEU A 219 -7.01 -8.55 2.10
CA LEU A 219 -6.88 -7.21 2.70
C LEU A 219 -5.61 -7.05 3.54
N GLU A 220 -5.15 -8.13 4.16
CA GLU A 220 -4.00 -8.16 5.08
C GLU A 220 -2.68 -7.71 4.44
N PRO A 221 -2.26 -8.20 3.25
CA PRO A 221 -0.92 -7.94 2.73
C PRO A 221 -0.58 -6.44 2.63
N ILE A 222 -1.50 -5.60 2.15
CA ILE A 222 -1.20 -4.17 2.02
C ILE A 222 -1.07 -3.45 3.34
N ILE A 223 -1.82 -3.90 4.35
CA ILE A 223 -1.74 -3.33 5.70
C ILE A 223 -0.40 -3.71 6.32
N SER A 224 0.06 -4.95 6.12
CA SER A 224 1.38 -5.38 6.60
C SER A 224 2.52 -4.63 5.91
N PHE A 225 2.40 -4.29 4.62
CA PHE A 225 3.44 -3.57 3.88
C PHE A 225 3.45 -2.06 4.10
N PHE A 226 2.29 -1.42 4.27
CA PHE A 226 2.15 0.04 4.28
C PHE A 226 1.44 0.60 5.52
N CYS A 227 1.28 -0.24 6.54
CA CYS A 227 0.61 0.07 7.80
C CYS A 227 -0.89 0.39 7.60
N LEU A 228 -1.51 0.86 8.69
CA LEU A 228 -2.96 1.06 8.81
C LEU A 228 -3.53 2.11 7.86
N GLU A 229 -2.75 3.09 7.39
CA GLU A 229 -3.24 4.07 6.41
C GLU A 229 -3.69 3.42 5.10
N SER A 230 -3.22 2.21 4.81
CA SER A 230 -3.60 1.42 3.63
C SER A 230 -5.08 1.05 3.59
N ILE A 231 -5.78 1.09 4.72
CA ILE A 231 -7.22 0.86 4.78
C ILE A 231 -7.97 1.89 3.94
N PHE A 232 -7.47 3.13 3.85
CA PHE A 232 -8.08 4.15 2.99
C PHE A 232 -7.83 3.87 1.50
N PHE A 233 -6.70 3.26 1.13
CA PHE A 233 -6.50 2.75 -0.23
C PHE A 233 -7.47 1.62 -0.57
N LEU A 234 -7.64 0.67 0.36
CA LEU A 234 -8.60 -0.43 0.21
C LEU A 234 -10.02 0.14 0.03
N LYS A 235 -10.41 1.16 0.83
CA LYS A 235 -11.71 1.84 0.69
C LYS A 235 -11.90 2.44 -0.71
N ILE A 236 -10.86 3.05 -1.29
CA ILE A 236 -10.95 3.55 -2.67
C ILE A 236 -11.12 2.39 -3.66
N CYS A 237 -10.40 1.27 -3.49
CA CYS A 237 -10.59 0.09 -4.33
C CYS A 237 -12.02 -0.45 -4.25
N GLN A 238 -12.62 -0.49 -3.06
CA GLN A 238 -14.03 -0.89 -2.88
C GLN A 238 -15.01 0.02 -3.65
N ILE A 239 -14.73 1.33 -3.78
CA ILE A 239 -15.59 2.24 -4.56
C ILE A 239 -15.64 1.81 -6.05
N HIS A 240 -14.57 1.23 -6.57
CA HIS A 240 -14.56 0.60 -7.91
C HIS A 240 -15.27 -0.75 -7.93
N MET A 241 -15.07 -1.57 -6.89
CA MET A 241 -15.53 -2.95 -6.82
C MET A 241 -16.97 -3.06 -6.31
N LYS A 242 -17.92 -2.54 -7.10
CA LYS A 242 -19.34 -2.67 -6.78
C LYS A 242 -19.89 -4.04 -7.21
N PRO A 243 -20.54 -4.80 -6.30
CA PRO A 243 -21.27 -6.01 -6.65
C PRO A 243 -22.38 -5.72 -7.67
N MET A 244 -22.85 -6.76 -8.36
CA MET A 244 -24.11 -6.68 -9.09
C MET A 244 -25.29 -6.59 -8.10
N LYS A 245 -26.39 -5.94 -8.51
CA LYS A 245 -27.62 -5.93 -7.70
C LYS A 245 -28.05 -7.36 -7.39
N TYR A 246 -28.54 -7.60 -6.17
CA TYR A 246 -28.98 -8.91 -5.68
C TYR A 246 -27.87 -9.94 -5.49
N SER A 247 -26.60 -9.53 -5.48
CA SER A 247 -25.50 -10.37 -5.01
C SER A 247 -25.52 -10.48 -3.48
N ASP A 248 -25.10 -11.62 -2.93
CA ASP A 248 -24.88 -11.80 -1.49
C ASP A 248 -23.82 -10.82 -0.92
N LEU A 249 -23.00 -10.22 -1.81
CA LEU A 249 -21.99 -9.25 -1.48
C LEU A 249 -22.48 -7.80 -1.61
N GLU A 250 -23.76 -7.54 -1.92
CA GLU A 250 -24.31 -6.19 -2.19
C GLU A 250 -24.01 -5.19 -1.05
N GLU A 251 -23.92 -5.65 0.19
CA GLU A 251 -23.58 -4.84 1.36
C GLU A 251 -22.11 -4.93 1.82
N PHE A 252 -21.20 -5.46 0.99
CA PHE A 252 -19.80 -5.57 1.38
C PHE A 252 -19.18 -4.18 1.63
N GLU A 253 -18.62 -4.03 2.82
CA GLU A 253 -17.87 -2.86 3.23
C GLU A 253 -16.63 -3.26 4.04
N ILE A 254 -15.46 -2.72 3.68
CA ILE A 254 -14.18 -3.00 4.33
C ILE A 254 -14.21 -2.65 5.82
N PHE A 255 -14.79 -1.51 6.19
CA PHE A 255 -14.87 -1.12 7.59
C PHE A 255 -15.79 -2.04 8.40
N LYS A 256 -16.94 -2.44 7.83
CA LYS A 256 -17.82 -3.46 8.41
C LYS A 256 -17.10 -4.80 8.54
N HIS A 257 -16.26 -5.17 7.58
CA HIS A 257 -15.44 -6.38 7.66
C HIS A 257 -14.45 -6.32 8.84
N PHE A 258 -13.70 -5.22 8.98
CA PHE A 258 -12.82 -5.05 10.14
C PHE A 258 -13.57 -4.94 11.47
N GLU A 259 -14.81 -4.45 11.46
CA GLU A 259 -15.69 -4.43 12.63
C GLU A 259 -16.11 -5.85 13.03
N VAL A 260 -16.52 -6.68 12.08
CA VAL A 260 -16.87 -8.10 12.30
C VAL A 260 -15.69 -8.88 12.84
N LEU A 261 -14.47 -8.58 12.38
CA LEU A 261 -13.23 -9.16 12.92
C LEU A 261 -12.82 -8.60 14.30
N GLY A 262 -13.53 -7.60 14.82
CA GLY A 262 -13.21 -6.96 16.11
C GLY A 262 -11.97 -6.05 16.08
N LEU A 263 -11.43 -5.76 14.88
CA LEU A 263 -10.17 -5.00 14.71
C LEU A 263 -10.40 -3.50 14.55
N LEU A 264 -11.60 -3.08 14.14
CA LEU A 264 -11.90 -1.70 13.83
C LEU A 264 -11.62 -0.70 14.99
N PRO A 265 -11.97 -0.99 16.26
CA PRO A 265 -11.64 -0.09 17.37
C PRO A 265 -10.14 0.15 17.51
N THR A 266 -9.34 -0.91 17.47
CA THR A 266 -7.87 -0.86 17.58
C THR A 266 -7.25 -0.07 16.43
N ILE A 267 -7.70 -0.33 15.20
CA ILE A 267 -7.26 0.40 14.00
C ILE A 267 -7.51 1.91 14.15
N ARG A 268 -8.69 2.30 14.63
CA ARG A 268 -9.06 3.71 14.83
C ARG A 268 -8.21 4.38 15.89
N GLU A 269 -7.92 3.69 16.98
CA GLU A 269 -7.07 4.20 18.05
C GLU A 269 -5.61 4.38 17.59
N GLN A 270 -5.03 3.35 16.96
CA GLN A 270 -3.66 3.40 16.45
C GLN A 270 -3.48 4.50 15.39
N LEU A 271 -4.41 4.66 14.45
CA LEU A 271 -4.34 5.73 13.45
C LEU A 271 -4.45 7.15 14.03
N LYS A 272 -5.14 7.31 15.17
CA LYS A 272 -5.18 8.58 15.91
C LYS A 272 -3.84 8.86 16.60
N ASN A 273 -3.23 7.83 17.18
CA ASN A 273 -2.02 7.97 17.99
C ASN A 273 -0.73 8.10 17.13
N GLU A 274 -0.58 7.32 16.06
CA GLU A 274 0.69 7.26 15.32
C GLU A 274 0.98 8.50 14.47
N ASN A 275 -0.05 9.10 13.86
CA ASN A 275 0.15 10.21 12.92
C ASN A 275 -0.96 11.28 12.99
N ASN A 276 -2.00 11.09 13.81
CA ASN A 276 -3.19 11.95 13.86
C ASN A 276 -3.82 12.20 12.45
N ASN A 277 -3.71 11.20 11.57
CA ASN A 277 -4.13 11.30 10.17
C ASN A 277 -5.53 10.72 9.93
N TYR A 278 -6.10 9.99 10.89
CA TYR A 278 -7.38 9.31 10.72
C TYR A 278 -8.47 10.27 10.23
N ASP A 279 -8.69 11.37 10.95
CA ASP A 279 -9.74 12.33 10.60
C ASP A 279 -9.46 12.99 9.24
N PHE A 280 -8.21 13.29 8.94
CA PHE A 280 -7.82 13.87 7.66
C PHE A 280 -8.10 12.93 6.48
N LEU A 281 -7.60 11.69 6.55
CA LEU A 281 -7.77 10.70 5.50
C LEU A 281 -9.22 10.23 5.39
N SER A 282 -9.93 10.06 6.51
CA SER A 282 -11.36 9.75 6.52
C SER A 282 -12.14 10.83 5.79
N ASN A 283 -11.98 12.10 6.17
CA ASN A 283 -12.67 13.22 5.53
C ASN A 283 -12.39 13.28 4.01
N LEU A 284 -11.13 13.10 3.60
CA LEU A 284 -10.80 13.09 2.17
C LEU A 284 -11.37 11.88 1.42
N THR A 285 -11.45 10.72 2.08
CA THR A 285 -12.01 9.51 1.48
C THR A 285 -13.53 9.58 1.39
N ASP A 286 -14.20 10.18 2.37
CA ASP A 286 -15.66 10.37 2.38
C ASP A 286 -16.11 11.38 1.32
N GLN A 287 -15.25 12.35 0.98
CA GLN A 287 -15.45 13.32 -0.10
C GLN A 287 -15.06 12.78 -1.48
N PHE A 288 -14.43 11.60 -1.55
CA PHE A 288 -13.96 11.05 -2.81
C PHE A 288 -15.12 10.48 -3.62
N ILE A 289 -15.24 10.97 -4.86
CA ILE A 289 -16.23 10.53 -5.83
C ILE A 289 -15.46 10.10 -7.07
N LEU A 290 -15.83 8.95 -7.64
CA LEU A 290 -15.30 8.53 -8.94
C LEU A 290 -15.90 9.39 -10.03
N ASP A 291 -15.03 10.00 -10.82
CA ASP A 291 -15.37 10.69 -12.07
C ASP A 291 -15.82 9.68 -13.14
#